data_AF-H0END1-F1
#
_entry.id   AF-H0END1-F1
#
_cell.length_a   1.000
_cell.length_b   1.000
_cell.length_c   1.000
_cell.angle_alpha   90.00
_cell.angle_beta   90.00
_cell.angle_gamma   90.00
#
_symmetry.space_group_name_H-M   'P 1'
#
loop_
_entity.id
_entity.type
_entity.pdbx_description
1 polymer ?
#
loop_
_entity_poly.entity_id
_entity_poly.type
_entity_poly.pdbx_seq_one_letter_code
_entity_poly.pdbx_strand_id
1 'polypeptide(L)'
;MKYGQNLQARSVPQWAPYNVDYDALKHLIKTNTTRDAGQAVAIPGQVDTALQRFEAQFFNELSNQHDRVGLFVRSKADEIDRRLQSSKKSLLRLLERCTSRNGKPLSQKRREKFARYDDRIEK
;
A
#
# COMPACT_ATOMS: atom_id res chain seq x y z
N MET A 1 -20.22 -9.19 9.67
CA MET A 1 -19.16 -8.18 9.95
C MET A 1 -19.07 -7.15 8.83
N LYS A 2 -18.87 -5.86 9.17
CA LYS A 2 -18.75 -4.73 8.23
C LYS A 2 -17.29 -4.40 7.85
N TYR A 3 -16.36 -5.32 8.07
CA TYR A 3 -14.92 -5.04 7.91
C TYR A 3 -14.54 -4.70 6.46
N GLY A 4 -15.04 -5.43 5.45
CA GLY A 4 -14.77 -5.13 4.04
C GLY A 4 -15.15 -3.69 3.64
N GLN A 5 -16.32 -3.24 4.07
CA GLN A 5 -16.77 -1.85 3.85
C GLN A 5 -15.87 -0.83 4.55
N ASN A 6 -15.51 -1.10 5.82
CA ASN A 6 -14.62 -0.23 6.58
C ASN A 6 -13.21 -0.17 5.97
N LEU A 7 -12.70 -1.28 5.46
CA LEU A 7 -11.39 -1.36 4.80
C LEU A 7 -11.38 -0.46 3.56
N GLN A 8 -12.39 -0.59 2.69
CA GLN A 8 -12.52 0.24 1.49
C GLN A 8 -12.67 1.73 1.83
N ALA A 9 -13.49 2.06 2.84
CA ALA A 9 -13.73 3.45 3.24
C ALA A 9 -12.51 4.14 3.87
N ARG A 10 -11.64 3.38 4.55
CA ARG A 10 -10.44 3.91 5.21
C ARG A 10 -9.18 3.84 4.36
N SER A 11 -9.19 3.07 3.27
CA SER A 11 -8.04 2.99 2.39
C SER A 11 -7.88 4.23 1.53
N VAL A 12 -6.62 4.49 1.18
CA VAL A 12 -6.27 5.48 0.16
C VAL A 12 -6.88 5.02 -1.17
N PRO A 13 -7.75 5.81 -1.83
CA PRO A 13 -8.45 5.38 -3.05
C PRO A 13 -7.51 4.91 -4.16
N GLN A 14 -6.36 5.56 -4.30
CA GLN A 14 -5.34 5.22 -5.30
C GLN A 14 -4.66 3.88 -5.02
N TRP A 15 -4.73 3.39 -3.77
CA TRP A 15 -4.13 2.12 -3.35
C TRP A 15 -5.17 1.01 -3.17
N ALA A 16 -6.45 1.29 -3.36
CA ALA A 16 -7.53 0.32 -3.22
C ALA A 16 -7.29 -0.99 -4.00
N PRO A 17 -6.75 -0.99 -5.24
CA PRO A 17 -6.45 -2.23 -5.97
C PRO A 17 -5.34 -3.09 -5.34
N TYR A 18 -4.56 -2.54 -4.39
CA TYR A 18 -3.47 -3.26 -3.72
C TYR A 18 -3.85 -3.69 -2.30
N ASN A 19 -5.08 -3.40 -1.85
CA ASN A 19 -5.60 -3.93 -0.60
C ASN A 19 -5.83 -5.44 -0.68
N VAL A 20 -5.94 -6.05 0.50
CA VAL A 20 -6.47 -7.42 0.67
C VAL A 20 -7.90 -7.47 0.14
N ASP A 21 -8.21 -8.47 -0.69
CA ASP A 21 -9.56 -8.74 -1.18
C ASP A 21 -10.35 -9.52 -0.12
N TYR A 22 -10.77 -8.77 0.90
CA TYR A 22 -11.49 -9.32 2.05
C TYR A 22 -12.81 -9.98 1.65
N ASP A 23 -13.53 -9.39 0.70
CA ASP A 23 -14.83 -9.92 0.29
C ASP A 23 -14.66 -11.22 -0.49
N ALA A 24 -13.64 -11.36 -1.35
CA ALA A 24 -13.31 -12.64 -1.99
C ALA A 24 -12.97 -13.74 -0.97
N LEU A 25 -12.11 -13.46 0.02
CA LEU A 25 -11.76 -14.41 1.08
C LEU A 25 -12.99 -14.85 1.88
N LYS A 26 -13.84 -13.89 2.24
CA LYS A 26 -15.10 -14.14 2.95
C LYS A 26 -16.06 -14.98 2.11
N HIS A 27 -16.15 -14.70 0.80
CA HIS A 27 -16.94 -15.50 -0.13
C HIS A 27 -16.42 -16.94 -0.22
N LEU A 28 -15.10 -17.15 -0.29
CA LEU A 28 -14.51 -18.48 -0.33
C LEU A 28 -14.87 -19.30 0.91
N ILE A 29 -14.76 -18.70 2.11
CA ILE A 29 -15.16 -19.34 3.36
C ILE A 29 -16.64 -19.69 3.32
N LYS A 30 -17.50 -18.72 2.96
CA LYS A 30 -18.95 -18.91 2.96
C LYS A 30 -19.37 -20.04 2.03
N THR A 31 -18.85 -20.08 0.81
CA THR A 31 -19.19 -21.12 -0.18
C THR A 31 -18.81 -22.53 0.32
N ASN A 32 -17.72 -22.68 1.06
CA ASN A 32 -17.24 -23.98 1.53
C ASN A 32 -17.74 -24.38 2.93
N THR A 33 -18.48 -23.50 3.63
CA THR A 33 -18.99 -23.75 4.99
C THR A 33 -20.51 -23.67 5.11
N THR A 34 -21.22 -23.30 4.04
CA THR A 34 -22.69 -23.18 4.07
C THR A 34 -23.34 -24.57 3.99
N ARG A 35 -23.99 -24.99 5.08
CA ARG A 35 -24.61 -26.32 5.28
C ARG A 35 -25.73 -26.69 4.30
N ASP A 36 -26.38 -25.72 3.67
CA ASP A 36 -27.59 -25.96 2.86
C ASP A 36 -27.30 -26.41 1.41
N ALA A 37 -26.03 -26.60 1.03
CA ALA A 37 -25.63 -27.00 -0.32
C ALA A 37 -25.63 -28.52 -0.58
N GLY A 38 -26.34 -29.32 0.23
CA GLY A 38 -26.38 -30.78 0.07
C GLY A 38 -25.02 -31.48 0.26
N GLN A 39 -24.09 -30.83 0.96
CA GLN A 39 -22.76 -31.40 1.23
C GLN A 39 -22.88 -32.59 2.18
N ALA A 40 -22.38 -33.74 1.72
CA ALA A 40 -22.28 -34.95 2.53
C ALA A 40 -21.47 -34.64 3.80
N VAL A 41 -22.06 -34.94 4.97
CA VAL A 41 -21.36 -34.79 6.25
C VAL A 41 -20.22 -35.81 6.28
N ALA A 42 -18.99 -35.34 6.49
CA ALA A 42 -17.82 -36.21 6.58
C ALA A 42 -18.04 -37.27 7.67
N ILE A 43 -17.79 -38.53 7.33
CA ILE A 43 -17.91 -39.65 8.26
C ILE A 43 -16.82 -39.48 9.34
N PRO A 44 -17.17 -39.50 10.63
CA PRO A 44 -16.17 -39.43 11.70
C PRO A 44 -15.09 -40.51 11.52
N GLY A 45 -13.82 -40.08 11.42
CA GLY A 45 -12.67 -40.97 11.20
C GLY A 45 -12.22 -41.14 9.74
N GLN A 46 -12.94 -40.57 8.77
CA GLN A 46 -12.49 -40.44 7.38
C GLN A 46 -11.96 -39.03 7.10
N VAL A 47 -10.94 -38.92 6.25
CA VAL A 47 -10.39 -37.62 5.84
C VAL A 47 -11.39 -36.92 4.94
N ASP A 48 -11.80 -35.70 5.32
CA ASP A 48 -12.62 -34.85 4.48
C ASP A 48 -11.74 -34.24 3.36
N THR A 49 -11.68 -34.93 2.23
CA THR A 49 -10.89 -34.51 1.07
C THR A 49 -11.39 -33.19 0.46
N ALA A 50 -12.69 -32.87 0.60
CA ALA A 50 -13.25 -31.61 0.12
C ALA A 50 -12.78 -30.44 1.00
N LEU A 51 -12.82 -30.64 2.33
CA LEU A 51 -12.26 -29.68 3.29
C LEU A 51 -10.77 -29.47 3.07
N GLN A 52 -10.00 -30.54 2.92
CA GLN A 52 -8.55 -30.45 2.68
C GLN A 52 -8.22 -29.67 1.40
N ARG A 53 -8.99 -29.90 0.33
CA ARG A 53 -8.84 -29.16 -0.94
C ARG A 53 -9.17 -27.67 -0.75
N PHE A 54 -10.24 -27.37 -0.02
CA PHE A 54 -10.60 -25.99 0.32
C PHE A 54 -9.51 -25.31 1.13
N GLU A 55 -8.99 -25.95 2.19
CA GLU A 55 -7.94 -25.39 3.03
C GLU A 55 -6.68 -25.09 2.23
N ALA A 56 -6.26 -26.01 1.35
CA ALA A 56 -5.13 -25.79 0.46
C ALA A 56 -5.37 -24.60 -0.49
N GLN A 57 -6.56 -24.51 -1.09
CA GLN A 57 -6.92 -23.39 -1.96
C GLN A 57 -6.96 -22.06 -1.20
N PHE A 58 -7.55 -22.05 -0.01
CA PHE A 58 -7.67 -20.86 0.83
C PHE A 58 -6.31 -20.38 1.32
N PHE A 59 -5.43 -21.31 1.72
CA PHE A 59 -4.05 -21.00 2.09
C PHE A 59 -3.29 -20.35 0.93
N ASN A 60 -3.39 -20.93 -0.28
CA ASN A 60 -2.75 -20.37 -1.46
C ASN A 60 -3.26 -18.95 -1.76
N GLU A 61 -4.58 -18.72 -1.64
CA GLU A 61 -5.14 -17.38 -1.83
C GLU A 61 -4.65 -16.38 -0.78
N LEU A 62 -4.61 -16.77 0.50
CA LEU A 62 -4.04 -15.94 1.56
C LEU A 62 -2.57 -15.61 1.31
N SER A 63 -1.78 -16.59 0.90
CA SER A 63 -0.36 -16.42 0.59
C SER A 63 -0.17 -15.45 -0.58
N ASN A 64 -0.94 -15.63 -1.66
CA ASN A 64 -0.87 -14.77 -2.85
C ASN A 64 -1.23 -13.32 -2.53
N GLN A 65 -2.32 -13.11 -1.76
CA GLN A 65 -2.72 -11.75 -1.37
C GLN A 65 -1.71 -11.12 -0.42
N HIS A 66 -1.16 -11.88 0.53
CA HIS A 66 -0.09 -11.42 1.42
C HIS A 66 1.14 -10.96 0.62
N ASP A 67 1.60 -11.76 -0.34
CA ASP A 67 2.76 -11.43 -1.15
C ASP A 67 2.53 -10.21 -2.03
N ARG A 68 1.33 -10.06 -2.61
CA ARG A 68 0.94 -8.89 -3.39
C ARG A 68 0.99 -7.61 -2.55
N VAL A 69 0.40 -7.63 -1.36
CA VAL A 69 0.42 -6.49 -0.43
C VAL A 69 1.87 -6.19 -0.02
N GLY A 70 2.64 -7.22 0.33
CA GLY A 70 4.05 -7.08 0.71
C GLY A 70 4.91 -6.46 -0.39
N LEU A 71 4.73 -6.89 -1.64
CA LEU A 71 5.40 -6.31 -2.80
C LEU A 71 5.03 -4.83 -3.01
N PHE A 72 3.74 -4.50 -2.89
CA PHE A 72 3.28 -3.12 -3.02
C PHE A 72 3.89 -2.21 -1.94
N VAL A 73 3.86 -2.65 -0.68
CA VAL A 73 4.43 -1.89 0.45
C VAL A 73 5.94 -1.68 0.27
N ARG A 74 6.69 -2.74 -0.07
CA ARG A 74 8.14 -2.63 -0.35
C ARG A 74 8.42 -1.66 -1.49
N SER A 75 7.70 -1.80 -2.60
CA SER A 75 7.86 -0.91 -3.76
C SER A 75 7.61 0.56 -3.40
N LYS A 76 6.58 0.84 -2.60
CA LYS A 76 6.27 2.21 -2.16
C LYS A 76 7.27 2.75 -1.15
N ALA A 77 7.75 1.94 -0.22
CA ALA A 77 8.81 2.32 0.70
C ALA A 77 10.08 2.72 -0.06
N ASP A 78 10.50 1.90 -1.03
CA ASP A 78 11.67 2.17 -1.87
C ASP A 78 11.48 3.44 -2.73
N GLU A 79 10.28 3.65 -3.28
CA GLU A 79 9.97 4.86 -4.04
C GLU A 79 10.11 6.12 -3.16
N ILE A 80 9.56 6.07 -1.94
CA ILE A 80 9.64 7.17 -0.97
C ILE A 80 11.09 7.44 -0.60
N ASP A 81 11.89 6.41 -0.29
CA ASP A 81 13.31 6.59 0.04
C ASP A 81 14.06 7.25 -1.12
N ARG A 82 13.90 6.76 -2.36
CA ARG A 82 14.54 7.37 -3.53
C ARG A 82 14.15 8.85 -3.70
N ARG A 83 12.88 9.19 -3.47
CA ARG A 83 12.39 10.58 -3.55
C ARG A 83 13.00 11.44 -2.45
N LEU A 84 13.14 10.91 -1.24
CA LEU A 84 13.82 11.60 -0.13
C LEU A 84 15.30 11.83 -0.42
N GLN A 85 16.02 10.82 -0.92
CA GLN A 85 17.43 10.96 -1.30
C GLN A 85 17.63 12.00 -2.42
N SER A 86 16.76 11.98 -3.43
CA SER A 86 16.78 12.98 -4.52
C SER A 86 16.54 14.41 -3.99
N SER A 87 15.59 14.57 -3.09
CA SER A 87 15.27 15.85 -2.46
C SER A 87 16.43 16.34 -1.59
N LYS A 88 17.01 15.46 -0.77
CA LYS A 88 18.22 15.74 0.02
C LYS A 88 19.38 16.21 -0.85
N LYS A 89 19.65 15.53 -1.96
CA LYS A 89 20.71 15.91 -2.91
C LYS A 89 20.45 17.29 -3.53
N SER A 90 19.21 17.59 -3.87
CA SER A 90 18.82 18.90 -4.39
C SER A 90 19.01 20.02 -3.36
N LEU A 91 18.67 19.75 -2.10
CA LEU A 91 18.86 20.68 -0.98
C LEU A 91 20.36 20.94 -0.75
N LEU A 92 21.18 19.89 -0.65
CA LEU A 92 22.63 20.03 -0.45
C LEU A 92 23.29 20.85 -1.58
N ARG A 93 22.92 20.59 -2.85
CA ARG A 93 23.39 21.39 -3.99
C ARG A 93 22.96 22.86 -3.91
N LEU A 94 21.76 23.13 -3.38
CA LEU A 94 21.29 24.50 -3.19
C LEU A 94 22.10 25.21 -2.10
N LEU A 95 22.35 24.53 -0.97
CA LEU A 95 23.18 25.05 0.11
C LEU A 95 24.59 25.38 -0.37
N GLU A 96 25.23 24.46 -1.10
CA GLU A 96 26.56 24.65 -1.67
C GLU A 96 26.61 25.88 -2.60
N ARG A 97 25.61 26.04 -3.48
CA ARG A 97 25.50 27.23 -4.35
C ARG A 97 25.33 28.53 -3.58
N CYS A 98 24.72 28.48 -2.39
CA CYS A 98 24.58 29.64 -1.52
C CYS A 98 25.91 29.96 -0.82
N THR A 99 26.65 28.95 -0.35
CA THR A 99 27.93 29.13 0.38
C THR A 99 29.09 29.50 -0.56
N SER A 100 29.21 28.87 -1.73
CA SER A 100 30.27 29.16 -2.74
C SER A 100 30.16 30.56 -3.36
N ARG A 101 29.13 31.32 -2.98
CA ARG A 101 28.86 32.65 -3.51
C ARG A 101 29.69 33.76 -2.87
N ASN A 102 30.61 33.41 -1.96
CA ASN A 102 31.56 34.31 -1.29
C ASN A 102 30.88 35.62 -0.82
N GLY A 103 29.72 35.51 -0.18
CA GLY A 103 28.97 36.67 0.35
C GLY A 103 28.27 37.57 -0.68
N LYS A 104 28.25 37.23 -1.99
CA LYS A 104 27.56 38.05 -2.99
C LYS A 104 26.02 37.97 -2.79
N PRO A 105 25.28 39.10 -2.72
CA PRO A 105 23.84 39.13 -2.44
C PRO A 105 23.01 38.50 -3.56
N LEU A 106 21.98 37.69 -3.26
CA LEU A 106 21.08 37.04 -4.25
C LEU A 106 20.59 38.02 -5.32
N SER A 107 20.63 37.58 -6.59
CA SER A 107 20.07 38.41 -7.66
C SER A 107 18.61 38.68 -7.36
N GLN A 108 18.15 39.89 -7.70
CA GLN A 108 16.78 40.33 -7.42
C GLN A 108 15.74 39.32 -7.94
N LYS A 109 15.90 38.84 -9.18
CA LYS A 109 15.04 37.80 -9.77
C LYS A 109 14.95 36.51 -8.93
N ARG A 110 16.03 36.10 -8.24
CA ARG A 110 16.02 34.91 -7.38
C ARG A 110 15.34 35.18 -6.03
N ARG A 111 15.53 36.37 -5.45
CA ARG A 111 14.84 36.77 -4.21
C ARG A 111 13.33 36.81 -4.41
N GLU A 112 12.87 37.45 -5.49
CA GLU A 112 11.45 37.48 -5.87
C GLU A 112 10.90 36.07 -6.11
N LYS A 113 11.70 35.17 -6.71
CA LYS A 113 11.31 33.78 -6.91
C LYS A 113 11.16 33.01 -5.60
N PHE A 114 12.06 33.20 -4.64
CA PHE A 114 11.95 32.56 -3.32
C PHE A 114 10.77 33.11 -2.51
N ALA A 115 10.55 34.44 -2.51
CA ALA A 115 9.38 35.04 -1.88
C ALA A 115 8.06 34.44 -2.42
N ARG A 116 7.95 34.23 -3.75
CA ARG A 116 6.79 33.55 -4.35
C ARG A 116 6.64 32.08 -3.95
N TYR A 117 7.73 31.40 -3.57
CA TYR A 117 7.65 30.03 -3.07
C TYR A 117 7.22 30.01 -1.60
N ASP A 118 7.72 30.94 -0.79
CA ASP A 118 7.30 31.10 0.60
C ASP A 118 5.79 31.37 0.69
N ASP A 119 5.26 32.30 -0.13
CA ASP A 119 3.82 32.59 -0.24
C ASP A 119 2.95 31.37 -0.62
N ARG A 120 3.54 30.35 -1.24
CA ARG A 120 2.84 29.11 -1.65
C ARG A 120 2.95 28.00 -0.61
N ILE A 121 3.93 28.06 0.29
CA ILE A 121 4.13 27.08 1.36
C ILE A 121 3.24 27.42 2.56
N GLU A 122 2.97 28.70 2.79
CA GLU A 122 2.12 29.18 3.91
C GLU A 122 0.61 29.12 3.64
N LYS A 123 0.19 28.67 2.45
CA LYS A 123 -1.22 28.42 2.08
C LYS A 123 -1.54 26.94 2.06
#